data_AF-A0A4Y9YNM7-F1
#
_entry.id   AF-A0A4Y9YNM7-F1
#
_cell.length_a   1.000
_cell.length_b   1.000
_cell.length_c   1.000
_cell.angle_alpha   90.00
_cell.angle_beta   90.00
_cell.angle_gamma   90.00
#
_symmetry.space_group_name_H-M   'P 1'
#
loop_
_entity.id
_entity.type
_entity.pdbx_description
1 polymer ?
#
loop_
_entity_poly.entity_id
_entity_poly.type
_entity_poly.pdbx_seq_one_letter_code
_entity_poly.pdbx_strand_id
1 'polypeptide(L)'
;RSPGYIVFGNAEARGMRGLLWAKRRSSTSRYFTSQSGREMKWKMSGARMECMDGSKTLAVYEPDQASADFAAILTIQAPGLAVVTEIVATLMLARIAKVLQW
;
A
#
# COMPACT_ATOMS: atom_id res chain seq x y z
N ARG A 1 -2.07 8.22 23.87
CA ARG A 1 -1.53 8.25 22.48
C ARG A 1 -2.65 8.71 21.55
N SER A 2 -2.48 9.80 20.82
CA SER A 2 -3.46 10.27 19.84
C SER A 2 -3.37 9.41 18.56
N PRO A 3 -4.49 8.98 17.96
CA PRO A 3 -4.48 8.25 16.70
C PRO A 3 -3.95 9.15 15.57
N GLY A 4 -3.18 8.57 14.65
CA GLY A 4 -2.77 9.25 13.42
C GLY A 4 -3.90 9.31 12.40
N TYR A 5 -3.86 10.29 11.50
CA TYR A 5 -4.86 10.51 10.46
C TYR A 5 -4.21 10.62 9.08
N ILE A 6 -4.97 10.25 8.04
CA ILE A 6 -4.61 10.44 6.64
C ILE A 6 -5.69 11.23 5.92
N VAL A 7 -5.28 12.05 4.95
CA VAL A 7 -6.15 12.79 4.05
C VAL A 7 -5.69 12.51 2.63
N PHE A 8 -6.63 12.24 1.72
CA PHE A 8 -6.35 12.05 0.31
C PHE A 8 -7.06 13.17 -0.47
N GLY A 9 -6.31 14.06 -1.12
CA GLY A 9 -6.87 15.21 -1.83
C GLY A 9 -7.79 16.04 -0.94
N ASN A 10 -9.03 16.27 -1.39
CA ASN A 10 -10.05 17.05 -0.68
C ASN A 10 -11.03 16.18 0.14
N ALA A 11 -10.70 14.90 0.37
CA ALA A 11 -11.54 14.01 1.18
C ALA A 11 -11.45 14.34 2.68
N GLU A 12 -12.42 13.85 3.46
CA GLU A 12 -12.36 13.95 4.91
C GLU A 12 -11.17 13.17 5.49
N ALA A 13 -10.68 13.67 6.64
CA ALA A 13 -9.63 12.98 7.37
C ALA A 13 -10.11 11.62 7.89
N ARG A 14 -9.32 10.58 7.63
CA ARG A 14 -9.60 9.21 8.05
C ARG A 14 -8.56 8.76 9.05
N GLY A 15 -8.99 8.07 10.10
CA GLY A 15 -8.07 7.46 11.05
C GLY A 15 -7.16 6.45 10.36
N MET A 16 -5.87 6.45 10.67
CA MET A 16 -4.91 5.53 10.05
C MET A 16 -5.13 4.07 10.47
N ARG A 17 -5.75 3.88 11.64
CA ARG A 17 -6.09 2.55 12.16
C ARG A 17 -7.09 1.88 11.24
N GLY A 18 -6.73 0.72 10.70
CA GLY A 18 -7.59 -0.04 9.80
C GLY A 18 -7.57 0.44 8.34
N LEU A 19 -6.70 1.39 7.96
CA LEU A 19 -6.45 1.67 6.53
C LEU A 19 -5.89 0.47 5.78
N LEU A 20 -5.08 -0.33 6.49
CA LEU A 20 -4.58 -1.61 6.03
C LEU A 20 -5.08 -2.70 6.96
N TRP A 21 -5.67 -3.75 6.40
CA TRP A 21 -6.13 -4.89 7.19
C TRP A 21 -5.82 -6.21 6.49
N ALA A 22 -5.81 -7.30 7.26
CA ALA A 22 -5.71 -8.64 6.74
C ALA A 22 -7.04 -9.37 6.93
N LYS A 23 -7.54 -10.06 5.90
CA LYS A 23 -8.77 -10.87 6.00
C LYS A 23 -8.57 -12.13 6.85
N ARG A 24 -7.33 -12.63 6.92
CA ARG A 24 -6.94 -13.80 7.72
C ARG A 24 -5.62 -13.49 8.43
N ARG A 25 -5.46 -13.99 9.64
CA ARG A 25 -4.27 -13.73 10.47
C ARG A 25 -2.96 -14.15 9.81
N SER A 26 -2.95 -15.26 9.06
CA SER A 26 -1.79 -15.77 8.33
C SER A 26 -1.62 -15.18 6.92
N SER A 27 -2.50 -14.28 6.49
CA SER A 27 -2.42 -13.73 5.14
C SER A 27 -1.26 -12.75 5.02
N THR A 28 -0.45 -12.92 3.98
CA THR A 28 0.54 -11.93 3.56
C THR A 28 -0.07 -10.77 2.76
N SER A 29 -1.38 -10.79 2.54
CA SER A 29 -2.09 -9.68 1.89
C SER A 29 -2.50 -8.62 2.90
N ARG A 30 -2.40 -7.35 2.50
CA ARG A 30 -2.99 -6.22 3.21
C ARG A 30 -3.96 -5.50 2.28
N TYR A 31 -5.21 -5.43 2.69
CA TYR A 31 -6.30 -4.85 1.92
C TYR A 31 -6.47 -3.38 2.32
N PHE A 32 -6.93 -2.57 1.37
CA PHE A 32 -7.33 -1.18 1.57
C PHE A 32 -8.51 -0.84 0.65
N THR A 33 -9.26 0.21 0.96
CA THR A 33 -10.34 0.71 0.12
C THR A 33 -9.92 2.04 -0.49
N SER A 34 -9.96 2.16 -1.81
CA SER A 34 -9.68 3.41 -2.54
C SER A 34 -10.73 4.49 -2.23
N GLN A 35 -10.49 5.72 -2.67
CA GLN A 35 -11.50 6.78 -2.58
C GLN A 35 -12.79 6.45 -3.34
N SER A 36 -12.69 5.66 -4.41
CA SER A 36 -13.85 5.19 -5.19
C SER A 36 -14.62 4.03 -4.52
N GLY A 37 -14.26 3.63 -3.31
CA GLY A 37 -14.91 2.53 -2.59
C GLY A 37 -14.48 1.14 -3.05
N ARG A 38 -13.49 1.03 -3.95
CA ARG A 38 -13.02 -0.25 -4.49
C ARG A 38 -12.01 -0.89 -3.54
N GLU A 39 -12.17 -2.17 -3.28
CA GLU A 39 -11.21 -2.94 -2.48
C GLU A 39 -9.99 -3.31 -3.33
N MET A 40 -8.82 -2.98 -2.80
CA MET A 40 -7.51 -3.30 -3.37
C MET A 40 -6.68 -4.03 -2.33
N LYS A 41 -5.58 -4.65 -2.76
CA LYS A 41 -4.66 -5.31 -1.84
C LYS A 41 -3.21 -5.18 -2.25
N TRP A 42 -2.33 -5.08 -1.26
CA TRP A 42 -0.93 -5.40 -1.39
C TRP A 42 -0.72 -6.88 -1.09
N LYS A 43 -0.24 -7.65 -2.07
CA LYS A 43 0.27 -9.01 -1.87
C LYS A 43 1.76 -8.94 -1.59
N MET A 44 2.18 -9.40 -0.41
CA MET A 44 3.59 -9.40 -0.02
C MET A 44 4.22 -10.77 -0.32
N SER A 45 5.34 -10.77 -1.03
CA SER A 45 6.13 -11.96 -1.36
C SER A 45 7.60 -11.69 -1.04
N GLY A 46 8.02 -12.05 0.18
CA GLY A 46 9.33 -11.70 0.69
C GLY A 46 9.50 -10.18 0.82
N ALA A 47 10.41 -9.60 0.04
CA ALA A 47 10.66 -8.16 0.02
C ALA A 47 9.91 -7.42 -1.09
N ARG A 48 9.41 -8.14 -2.11
CA ARG A 48 8.58 -7.61 -3.19
C ARG A 48 7.13 -7.49 -2.75
N MET A 49 6.45 -6.45 -3.23
CA MET A 49 5.02 -6.25 -2.97
C MET A 49 4.28 -5.88 -4.26
N GLU A 50 3.07 -6.42 -4.43
CA GLU A 50 2.24 -6.19 -5.61
C GLU A 50 0.90 -5.60 -5.20
N CYS A 51 0.56 -4.42 -5.69
CA CYS A 51 -0.75 -3.82 -5.51
C CYS A 51 -1.70 -4.36 -6.57
N MET A 52 -2.83 -4.90 -6.14
CA MET A 52 -3.77 -5.65 -6.97
C MET A 52 -5.18 -5.11 -6.78
N ASP A 53 -5.93 -5.07 -7.88
CA ASP A 53 -7.38 -4.85 -7.95
C ASP A 53 -8.01 -6.09 -8.61
N GLY A 54 -8.57 -6.96 -7.77
CA GLY A 54 -8.92 -8.32 -8.17
C GLY A 54 -7.70 -9.10 -8.67
N SER A 55 -7.68 -9.43 -9.96
CA SER A 55 -6.57 -10.10 -10.64
C SER A 55 -5.62 -9.13 -11.37
N LYS A 56 -5.95 -7.84 -11.46
CA LYS A 56 -5.14 -6.85 -12.18
C LYS A 56 -4.06 -6.28 -11.27
N THR A 57 -2.82 -6.27 -11.74
CA THR A 57 -1.70 -5.59 -11.06
C THR A 57 -1.73 -4.10 -11.37
N LEU A 58 -1.79 -3.28 -10.32
CA LEU A 58 -1.76 -1.82 -10.40
C LEU A 58 -0.36 -1.25 -10.19
N ALA A 59 0.41 -1.85 -9.29
CA ALA A 59 1.78 -1.41 -9.01
C ALA A 59 2.62 -2.54 -8.43
N VAL A 60 3.93 -2.42 -8.58
CA VAL A 60 4.91 -3.35 -8.06
C VAL A 60 5.99 -2.57 -7.32
N TYR A 61 6.22 -2.92 -6.06
CA TYR A 61 7.32 -2.42 -5.25
C TYR A 61 8.41 -3.49 -5.16
N GLU A 62 9.64 -3.11 -5.46
CA GLU A 62 10.82 -3.97 -5.39
C GLU A 62 11.96 -3.21 -4.72
N PRO A 63 12.56 -3.74 -3.65
CA PRO A 63 13.84 -3.22 -3.18
C PRO A 63 14.88 -3.43 -4.28
N ASP A 64 15.61 -2.37 -4.61
CA ASP A 64 16.71 -2.44 -5.57
C ASP A 64 17.95 -2.91 -4.79
N GLN A 65 18.47 -4.08 -5.13
CA GLN A 65 19.69 -4.62 -4.52
C GLN A 65 20.93 -4.38 -5.36
N ALA A 66 20.78 -3.87 -6.60
CA ALA A 66 21.85 -3.75 -7.56
C ALA A 66 22.33 -2.30 -7.73
N SER A 67 21.45 -1.32 -7.55
CA SER A 67 21.83 0.10 -7.66
C SER A 67 22.23 0.70 -6.30
N ALA A 68 23.27 1.54 -6.31
CA ALA A 68 23.65 2.35 -5.15
C ALA A 68 22.79 3.63 -5.02
N ASP A 69 22.03 3.99 -6.05
CA ASP A 69 21.38 5.30 -6.14
C ASP A 69 20.01 5.35 -5.43
N PHE A 70 19.30 4.22 -5.39
CA PHE A 70 17.96 4.14 -4.81
C PHE A 70 17.79 2.86 -3.98
N ALA A 71 17.11 2.97 -2.84
CA ALA A 71 16.85 1.81 -1.99
C ALA A 71 15.76 0.88 -2.55
N ALA A 72 14.91 1.37 -3.46
CA ALA A 72 13.80 0.63 -4.03
C ALA A 72 13.17 1.34 -5.23
N ILE A 73 12.46 0.55 -6.05
CA ILE A 73 11.68 1.00 -7.20
C ILE A 73 10.21 0.68 -6.97
N LEU A 74 9.33 1.65 -7.28
CA LEU A 74 7.89 1.45 -7.36
C LEU A 74 7.45 1.67 -8.81
N THR A 75 7.10 0.59 -9.50
CA THR A 75 6.59 0.63 -10.87
C THR A 75 5.07 0.64 -10.84
N ILE A 76 4.45 1.71 -11.35
CA ILE A 76 2.99 1.86 -11.40
C ILE A 76 2.52 1.63 -12.82
N GLN A 77 1.57 0.72 -12.99
CA GLN A 77 0.95 0.40 -14.27
C GLN A 77 -0.10 1.47 -14.61
N ALA A 78 -0.41 1.66 -15.90
CA ALA A 78 -1.38 2.67 -16.34
C ALA A 78 -2.72 2.63 -15.59
N PRO A 79 -3.34 1.46 -15.30
CA PRO A 79 -4.58 1.40 -14.52
C PRO A 79 -4.44 1.85 -13.06
N GLY A 80 -3.22 1.83 -12.50
CA GLY A 80 -2.92 2.27 -11.15
C GLY A 80 -2.80 3.79 -11.00
N LEU A 81 -2.65 4.54 -12.11
CA LEU A 81 -2.47 6.00 -12.06
C LEU A 81 -3.66 6.72 -11.42
N ALA A 82 -4.88 6.22 -11.64
CA ALA A 82 -6.10 6.80 -11.05
C ALA A 82 -6.16 6.72 -9.51
N VAL A 83 -5.32 5.87 -8.89
CA VAL A 83 -5.27 5.66 -7.44
C VAL A 83 -3.83 5.73 -6.92
N VAL A 84 -2.97 6.46 -7.63
CA VAL A 84 -1.53 6.58 -7.32
C VAL A 84 -1.29 7.09 -5.90
N THR A 85 -2.11 8.03 -5.44
CA THR A 85 -2.02 8.59 -4.09
C THR A 85 -2.26 7.54 -3.02
N GLU A 86 -3.27 6.70 -3.19
CA GLU A 86 -3.55 5.59 -2.28
C GLU A 86 -2.48 4.50 -2.37
N ILE A 87 -1.99 4.18 -3.57
CA ILE A 87 -0.88 3.22 -3.75
C ILE A 87 0.34 3.67 -2.94
N VAL A 88 0.79 4.91 -3.12
CA VAL A 88 1.99 5.43 -2.45
C VAL A 88 1.80 5.52 -0.93
N ALA A 89 0.66 6.04 -0.47
CA ALA A 89 0.38 6.16 0.95
C ALA A 89 0.27 4.80 1.66
N THR A 90 -0.45 3.85 1.05
CA THR A 90 -0.65 2.52 1.63
C THR A 90 0.63 1.70 1.59
N LEU A 91 1.47 1.88 0.58
CA LEU A 91 2.82 1.31 0.57
C LEU A 91 3.65 1.84 1.73
N MET A 92 3.69 3.15 1.93
CA MET A 92 4.41 3.76 3.06
C MET A 92 3.90 3.22 4.39
N LEU A 93 2.59 3.14 4.58
CA LEU A 93 1.99 2.58 5.78
C LEU A 93 2.36 1.13 6.01
N ALA A 94 2.33 0.30 4.97
CA ALA A 94 2.74 -1.11 5.07
C ALA A 94 4.20 -1.24 5.48
N ARG A 95 5.08 -0.36 4.97
CA ARG A 95 6.51 -0.34 5.31
C ARG A 95 6.76 0.14 6.73
N ILE A 96 6.11 1.21 7.16
CA ILE A 96 6.17 1.72 8.53
C ILE A 96 5.67 0.64 9.51
N ALA A 97 4.53 0.01 9.22
CA ALA A 97 3.98 -1.06 10.05
C ALA A 97 4.96 -2.23 10.20
N LYS A 98 5.67 -2.60 9.12
CA LYS A 98 6.71 -3.65 9.16
C LYS A 98 7.88 -3.25 10.05
N VAL A 99 8.35 -2.01 9.98
CA VAL A 99 9.48 -1.51 10.78
C VAL A 99 9.10 -1.39 12.26
N LEU A 100 7.90 -0.91 12.55
CA LEU A 100 7.42 -0.67 13.91
C LEU A 100 6.71 -1.86 14.55
N GLN A 101 6.61 -2.99 13.83
CA GLN A 101 5.88 -4.20 14.23
C GLN A 101 4.45 -3.93 14.69
N TRP A 102 3.72 -3.16 13.89
CA TRP A 102 2.30 -2.85 14.09
C TRP A 102 1.37 -3.93 13.56
#